data_AF-A0A097J9D5-F1
#
_entry.id   AF-A0A097J9D5-F1
#
_cell.length_a   1.000
_cell.length_b   1.000
_cell.length_c   1.000
_cell.angle_alpha   90.00
_cell.angle_beta   90.00
_cell.angle_gamma   90.00
#
_symmetry.space_group_name_H-M   'P 1'
#
loop_
_entity.id
_entity.type
_entity.pdbx_description
1 polymer ?
#
loop_
_entity_poly.entity_id
_entity_poly.type
_entity_poly.pdbx_seq_one_letter_code
_entity_poly.pdbx_strand_id
1 'polypeptide(L)'
;FLHHVDGKACTRECGNLGYGICPRSEGSAEEPICTNCCAGYKGCKYYSADGTFICEGESDPKNPKGCPRNCDPRIAYSKCPRSQGETLIYPTGCTTCCTGYKGCYYFGKDGKFLCEGESTEPKACTLECDPRVAYMTCPSTGLAKIKDVCVNCCTAGEGCKLYGHNGSLLCTGESQSISTA
;
A
#
# COMPACT_ATOMS: atom_id res chain seq x y z
N PHE A 1 -29.10 -3.02 1.97
CA PHE A 1 -28.57 -1.76 1.41
C PHE A 1 -27.20 -2.04 0.82
N LEU A 2 -27.11 -1.98 -0.52
CA LEU A 2 -25.87 -2.15 -1.27
C LEU A 2 -25.03 -0.87 -1.07
N HIS A 3 -23.91 -0.94 -0.35
CA HIS A 3 -22.93 0.15 -0.41
C HIS A 3 -22.21 0.05 -1.75
N HIS A 4 -22.58 0.91 -2.71
CA HIS A 4 -21.74 1.19 -3.87
C HIS A 4 -20.46 1.84 -3.35
N VAL A 5 -19.33 1.16 -3.51
CA VAL A 5 -18.01 1.78 -3.36
C VAL A 5 -17.65 2.38 -4.72
N ASP A 6 -17.25 3.64 -4.74
CA ASP A 6 -16.71 4.37 -5.91
C ASP A 6 -15.40 3.74 -6.43
N GLY A 7 -15.47 2.52 -6.94
CA GLY A 7 -14.47 2.00 -7.86
C GLY A 7 -14.59 2.79 -9.15
N LYS A 8 -13.46 3.35 -9.63
CA LYS A 8 -13.44 4.04 -10.93
C LYS A 8 -14.03 3.10 -11.98
N ALA A 9 -15.09 3.53 -12.66
CA ALA A 9 -15.73 2.74 -13.70
C ALA A 9 -14.75 2.59 -14.89
N CYS A 10 -14.08 1.45 -14.96
CA CYS A 10 -13.18 1.10 -16.05
C CYS A 10 -13.91 0.30 -17.13
N THR A 11 -13.44 0.41 -18.37
CA THR A 11 -13.91 -0.45 -19.47
C THR A 11 -13.47 -1.90 -19.22
N ARG A 12 -14.17 -2.86 -19.85
CA ARG A 12 -13.83 -4.30 -19.79
C ARG A 12 -12.71 -4.69 -20.76
N GLU A 13 -11.90 -3.72 -21.18
CA GLU A 13 -10.78 -3.97 -22.08
C GLU A 13 -9.68 -4.72 -21.35
N CYS A 14 -9.08 -5.70 -22.04
CA CYS A 14 -7.88 -6.36 -21.54
C CYS A 14 -6.66 -5.57 -22.01
N GLY A 15 -5.91 -4.99 -21.07
CA GLY A 15 -4.68 -4.27 -21.37
C GLY A 15 -3.54 -5.18 -21.82
N ASN A 16 -2.53 -4.59 -22.45
CA ASN A 16 -1.35 -5.29 -22.97
C ASN A 16 -0.05 -4.58 -22.52
N LEU A 17 -0.02 -4.20 -21.26
CA LEU A 17 1.15 -3.57 -20.63
C LEU A 17 2.28 -4.61 -20.44
N GLY A 18 3.49 -4.12 -20.18
CA GLY A 18 4.68 -4.94 -19.92
C GLY A 18 4.86 -5.21 -18.43
N TYR A 19 5.16 -4.15 -17.66
CA TYR A 19 5.39 -4.21 -16.22
C TYR A 19 4.90 -2.92 -15.54
N GLY A 20 4.76 -2.95 -14.21
CA GLY A 20 4.46 -1.79 -13.38
C GLY A 20 5.45 -1.65 -12.23
N ILE A 21 5.88 -0.41 -11.94
CA ILE A 21 6.73 -0.09 -10.79
C ILE A 21 5.89 0.66 -9.76
N CYS A 22 5.92 0.23 -8.51
CA CYS A 22 5.15 0.81 -7.42
C CYS A 22 6.09 1.19 -6.27
N PRO A 23 6.46 2.47 -6.12
CA PRO A 23 7.27 2.89 -4.97
C PRO A 23 6.52 2.61 -3.67
N ARG A 24 7.08 1.73 -2.82
CA ARG A 24 6.52 1.36 -1.52
C ARG A 24 7.59 1.40 -0.42
N SER A 25 7.12 1.59 0.81
CA SER A 25 7.96 1.37 1.99
C SER A 25 8.37 -0.10 2.03
N GLU A 26 9.67 -0.35 2.10
CA GLU A 26 10.26 -1.69 2.13
C GLU A 26 11.34 -1.75 3.23
N GLY A 27 11.59 -2.96 3.73
CA GLY A 27 12.61 -3.23 4.73
C GLY A 27 12.22 -2.88 6.16
N SER A 28 13.08 -3.31 7.07
CA SER A 28 13.03 -2.97 8.49
C SER A 28 14.46 -2.78 9.03
N ALA A 29 14.58 -2.53 10.32
CA ALA A 29 15.90 -2.48 10.97
C ALA A 29 16.56 -3.87 11.02
N GLU A 30 15.75 -4.92 11.13
CA GLU A 30 16.16 -6.32 11.25
C GLU A 30 16.38 -6.97 9.87
N GLU A 31 15.63 -6.55 8.86
CA GLU A 31 15.66 -7.07 7.48
C GLU A 31 15.92 -5.92 6.50
N PRO A 32 17.20 -5.53 6.32
CA PRO A 32 17.54 -4.37 5.50
C PRO A 32 17.37 -4.64 4.00
N ILE A 33 16.92 -3.62 3.26
CA ILE A 33 16.79 -3.67 1.79
C ILE A 33 18.12 -3.38 1.10
N CYS A 34 18.37 -4.06 -0.03
CA CYS A 34 19.46 -3.68 -0.93
C CYS A 34 19.00 -2.57 -1.88
N THR A 35 19.42 -1.34 -1.60
CA THR A 35 19.20 -0.18 -2.47
C THR A 35 20.29 0.88 -2.25
N ASN A 36 20.25 1.95 -3.03
CA ASN A 36 21.08 3.14 -2.84
C ASN A 36 20.26 4.40 -3.19
N CYS A 37 20.74 5.58 -2.81
CA CYS A 37 20.00 6.83 -3.04
C CYS A 37 19.70 7.11 -4.52
N CYS A 38 20.59 6.70 -5.44
CA CYS A 38 20.37 6.86 -6.88
C CYS A 38 19.17 6.04 -7.35
N ALA A 39 19.11 4.76 -6.98
CA ALA A 39 18.07 3.83 -7.37
C ALA A 39 16.76 4.03 -6.60
N GLY A 40 16.83 4.60 -5.39
CA GLY A 40 15.67 4.90 -4.56
C GLY A 40 14.70 5.86 -5.25
N TYR A 41 13.42 5.73 -4.97
CA TYR A 41 12.38 6.51 -5.66
C TYR A 41 12.23 7.91 -5.06
N LYS A 42 12.06 8.91 -5.92
CA LYS A 42 11.67 10.27 -5.51
C LYS A 42 10.37 10.24 -4.70
N GLY A 43 10.30 11.04 -3.64
CA GLY A 43 9.19 11.03 -2.69
C GLY A 43 9.28 9.93 -1.62
N CYS A 44 10.24 9.00 -1.72
CA CYS A 44 10.55 8.02 -0.68
C CYS A 44 11.79 8.44 0.10
N LYS A 45 11.73 8.30 1.42
CA LYS A 45 12.85 8.58 2.34
C LYS A 45 13.50 7.28 2.79
N TYR A 46 14.81 7.25 2.84
CA TYR A 46 15.60 6.07 3.20
C TYR A 46 16.35 6.32 4.51
N TYR A 47 16.37 5.30 5.36
CA TYR A 47 16.86 5.39 6.73
C TYR A 47 17.79 4.21 7.05
N SER A 48 18.69 4.42 8.01
CA SER A 48 19.47 3.37 8.64
C SER A 48 18.66 2.57 9.67
N ALA A 49 19.24 1.46 10.15
CA ALA A 49 18.58 0.57 11.10
C ALA A 49 18.22 1.24 12.45
N ASP A 50 18.98 2.26 12.87
CA ASP A 50 18.70 3.06 14.06
C ASP A 50 17.66 4.18 13.82
N GLY A 51 17.16 4.31 12.59
CA GLY A 51 16.19 5.31 12.18
C GLY A 51 16.77 6.65 11.74
N THR A 52 18.10 6.79 11.62
CA THR A 52 18.72 8.01 11.08
C THR A 52 18.37 8.18 9.59
N PHE A 53 17.95 9.39 9.21
CA PHE A 53 17.64 9.72 7.81
C PHE A 53 18.92 9.78 6.97
N ILE A 54 18.94 9.05 5.85
CA ILE A 54 20.10 8.97 4.94
C ILE A 54 19.89 9.86 3.71
N CYS A 55 18.79 9.67 2.98
CA CYS A 55 18.49 10.41 1.76
C CYS A 55 17.02 10.30 1.33
N GLU A 56 16.60 11.21 0.46
CA GLU A 56 15.43 11.01 -0.40
C GLU A 56 15.90 10.38 -1.71
N GLY A 57 15.13 9.44 -2.24
CA GLY A 57 15.48 8.75 -3.49
C GLY A 57 15.54 9.70 -4.69
N GLU A 58 16.40 9.39 -5.66
CA GLU A 58 16.65 10.24 -6.82
C GLU A 58 16.02 9.73 -8.13
N SER A 59 15.58 8.47 -8.16
CA SER A 59 15.02 7.82 -9.34
C SER A 59 13.58 8.27 -9.54
N ASP A 60 13.27 8.82 -10.71
CA ASP A 60 11.88 9.09 -11.08
C ASP A 60 11.22 7.77 -11.48
N PRO A 61 10.12 7.35 -10.82
CA PRO A 61 9.44 6.11 -11.19
C PRO A 61 8.95 6.07 -12.63
N LYS A 62 8.70 7.22 -13.27
CA LYS A 62 8.28 7.33 -14.69
C LYS A 62 9.44 7.24 -15.66
N ASN A 63 10.65 7.54 -15.20
CA ASN A 63 11.87 7.48 -15.99
C ASN A 63 13.03 7.02 -15.11
N PRO A 64 13.11 5.71 -14.80
CA PRO A 64 14.10 5.18 -13.88
C PRO A 64 15.52 5.48 -14.35
N LYS A 65 16.35 6.02 -13.45
CA LYS A 65 17.76 6.30 -13.75
C LYS A 65 18.54 5.00 -13.90
N GLY A 66 19.53 5.00 -14.80
CA GLY A 66 20.55 3.96 -14.85
C GLY A 66 21.51 4.07 -13.67
N CYS A 67 21.16 3.45 -12.55
CA CYS A 67 21.98 3.46 -11.34
C CYS A 67 22.80 2.17 -11.20
N PRO A 68 23.97 2.24 -10.54
CA PRO A 68 24.69 1.03 -10.17
C PRO A 68 23.85 0.16 -9.22
N ARG A 69 24.02 -1.17 -9.32
CA ARG A 69 23.28 -2.15 -8.49
C ARG A 69 23.97 -2.46 -7.16
N ASN A 70 24.68 -1.50 -6.59
CA ASN A 70 25.29 -1.64 -5.28
C ASN A 70 24.25 -1.36 -4.17
N CYS A 71 24.34 -2.09 -3.07
CA CYS A 71 23.61 -1.76 -1.85
C CYS A 71 24.42 -0.73 -1.04
N ASP A 72 23.80 0.36 -0.60
CA ASP A 72 24.39 1.27 0.38
C ASP A 72 24.20 0.64 1.78
N PRO A 73 25.28 0.24 2.47
CA PRO A 73 25.18 -0.47 3.75
C PRO A 73 24.59 0.37 4.88
N ARG A 74 24.43 1.69 4.66
CA ARG A 74 23.79 2.58 5.62
C ARG A 74 22.27 2.55 5.53
N ILE A 75 21.70 2.05 4.45
CA ILE A 75 20.25 2.02 4.25
C ILE A 75 19.71 0.66 4.73
N ALA A 76 18.75 0.71 5.63
CA ALA A 76 18.03 -0.45 6.13
C ALA A 76 16.59 -0.49 5.59
N TYR A 77 15.86 0.63 5.63
CA TYR A 77 14.46 0.65 5.20
C TYR A 77 14.08 1.96 4.52
N SER A 78 12.97 1.92 3.79
CA SER A 78 12.38 3.09 3.12
C SER A 78 11.00 3.42 3.71
N LYS A 79 10.63 4.71 3.64
CA LYS A 79 9.27 5.20 3.90
C LYS A 79 8.81 5.97 2.67
N CYS A 80 7.82 5.42 1.98
CA CYS A 80 7.15 6.03 0.83
C CYS A 80 5.74 6.49 1.21
N PRO A 81 5.07 7.29 0.36
CA PRO A 81 3.67 7.69 0.57
C PRO A 81 2.70 6.50 0.64
N ARG A 82 3.08 5.36 0.05
CA ARG A 82 2.35 4.09 0.12
C ARG A 82 3.26 3.00 0.68
N SER A 83 2.70 2.07 1.44
CA SER A 83 3.43 0.95 2.05
C SER A 83 2.82 -0.42 1.75
N GLN A 84 1.69 -0.47 1.05
CA GLN A 84 0.95 -1.70 0.78
C GLN A 84 1.15 -2.13 -0.67
N GLY A 85 1.10 -3.44 -0.93
CA GLY A 85 1.16 -4.01 -2.28
C GLY A 85 2.56 -4.32 -2.79
N GLU A 86 2.61 -4.89 -4.00
CA GLU A 86 3.84 -5.29 -4.69
C GLU A 86 4.62 -4.06 -5.18
N THR A 87 5.95 -4.11 -5.11
CA THR A 87 6.81 -3.04 -5.65
C THR A 87 7.06 -3.17 -7.15
N LEU A 88 6.88 -4.39 -7.68
CA LEU A 88 6.98 -4.73 -9.10
C LEU A 88 5.79 -5.60 -9.53
N ILE A 89 5.07 -5.14 -10.54
CA ILE A 89 3.97 -5.88 -11.17
C ILE A 89 4.48 -6.46 -12.48
N TYR A 90 4.77 -7.76 -12.53
CA TYR A 90 5.17 -8.46 -13.75
C TYR A 90 4.78 -9.95 -13.70
N PRO A 91 4.11 -10.49 -14.74
CA PRO A 91 3.50 -9.77 -15.86
C PRO A 91 2.25 -8.98 -15.41
N THR A 92 1.84 -7.98 -16.20
CA THR A 92 0.65 -7.16 -15.86
C THR A 92 -0.69 -7.80 -16.19
N GLY A 93 -0.72 -8.95 -16.89
CA GLY A 93 -1.97 -9.58 -17.35
C GLY A 93 -2.85 -8.61 -18.16
N CYS A 94 -4.15 -8.58 -17.87
CA CYS A 94 -5.12 -7.67 -18.50
C CYS A 94 -5.14 -6.25 -17.89
N THR A 95 -4.17 -5.87 -17.07
CA THR A 95 -4.16 -4.54 -16.44
C THR A 95 -4.11 -3.44 -17.49
N THR A 96 -5.00 -2.47 -17.38
CA THR A 96 -5.02 -1.21 -18.13
C THR A 96 -4.57 -0.05 -17.24
N CYS A 97 -4.39 1.14 -17.80
CA CYS A 97 -4.15 2.35 -17.00
C CYS A 97 -5.27 2.62 -15.99
N CYS A 98 -6.52 2.33 -16.38
CA CYS A 98 -7.66 2.53 -15.51
C CYS A 98 -7.67 1.57 -14.33
N THR A 99 -7.45 0.28 -14.60
CA THR A 99 -7.48 -0.77 -13.55
C THR A 99 -6.17 -0.85 -12.75
N GLY A 100 -5.08 -0.28 -13.27
CA GLY A 100 -3.81 -0.19 -12.56
C GLY A 100 -3.91 0.69 -11.32
N TYR A 101 -3.03 0.48 -10.35
CA TYR A 101 -3.13 1.14 -9.05
C TYR A 101 -2.50 2.53 -9.03
N LYS A 102 -3.13 3.49 -8.33
CA LYS A 102 -2.56 4.82 -8.09
C LYS A 102 -1.22 4.71 -7.38
N GLY A 103 -0.23 5.50 -7.82
CA GLY A 103 1.15 5.38 -7.35
C GLY A 103 1.87 4.11 -7.84
N CYS A 104 1.36 3.45 -8.88
CA CYS A 104 2.08 2.49 -9.70
C CYS A 104 2.22 3.02 -11.13
N TYR A 105 3.40 2.89 -11.70
CA TYR A 105 3.81 3.44 -12.99
C TYR A 105 4.00 2.30 -13.98
N TYR A 106 3.16 2.25 -14.99
CA TYR A 106 3.10 1.14 -15.93
C TYR A 106 3.81 1.46 -17.24
N PHE A 107 4.48 0.45 -17.77
CA PHE A 107 5.34 0.51 -18.94
C PHE A 107 4.87 -0.46 -20.01
N GLY A 108 5.10 -0.10 -21.26
CA GLY A 108 4.86 -0.95 -22.42
C GLY A 108 5.88 -2.08 -22.51
N LYS A 109 5.64 -3.04 -23.40
CA LYS A 109 6.60 -4.13 -23.66
C LYS A 109 7.92 -3.62 -24.26
N ASP A 110 7.92 -2.41 -24.81
CA ASP A 110 9.10 -1.70 -25.31
C ASP A 110 9.84 -0.93 -24.20
N GLY A 111 9.38 -1.01 -22.95
CA GLY A 111 10.00 -0.35 -21.81
C GLY A 111 9.69 1.14 -21.68
N LYS A 112 8.79 1.70 -22.50
CA LYS A 112 8.37 3.10 -22.39
C LYS A 112 7.27 3.27 -21.36
N PHE A 113 7.34 4.36 -20.59
CA PHE A 113 6.28 4.72 -19.65
C PHE A 113 4.98 5.05 -20.40
N LEU A 114 3.86 4.47 -19.96
CA LEU A 114 2.54 4.75 -20.52
C LEU A 114 1.68 5.58 -19.57
N CYS A 115 1.56 5.16 -18.31
CA CYS A 115 0.62 5.78 -17.38
C CYS A 115 0.91 5.47 -15.92
N GLU A 116 0.44 6.35 -15.05
CA GLU A 116 0.21 6.00 -13.64
C GLU A 116 -1.18 5.40 -13.52
N GLY A 117 -1.33 4.34 -12.72
CA GLY A 117 -2.61 3.70 -12.49
C GLY A 117 -3.64 4.62 -11.85
N GLU A 118 -4.92 4.32 -12.05
CA GLU A 118 -6.03 5.19 -11.64
C GLU A 118 -6.96 4.55 -10.61
N SER A 119 -6.86 3.24 -10.42
CA SER A 119 -7.66 2.50 -9.44
C SER A 119 -7.02 2.53 -8.06
N THR A 120 -7.85 2.38 -7.04
CA THR A 120 -7.38 2.19 -5.66
C THR A 120 -6.86 0.78 -5.49
N GLU A 121 -5.69 0.65 -4.87
CA GLU A 121 -5.12 -0.65 -4.53
C GLU A 121 -5.96 -1.32 -3.44
N PRO A 122 -6.37 -2.59 -3.61
CA PRO A 122 -7.04 -3.35 -2.57
C PRO A 122 -6.13 -3.48 -1.34
N LYS A 123 -6.68 -3.22 -0.14
CA LYS A 123 -5.98 -3.57 1.10
C LYS A 123 -6.20 -5.06 1.36
N ALA A 124 -5.13 -5.85 1.26
CA ALA A 124 -5.15 -7.23 1.73
C ALA A 124 -5.07 -7.23 3.25
N CYS A 125 -6.20 -7.49 3.92
CA CYS A 125 -6.25 -7.61 5.37
C CYS A 125 -6.27 -9.08 5.77
N THR A 126 -5.51 -9.45 6.80
CA THR A 126 -5.67 -10.75 7.43
C THR A 126 -7.05 -10.81 8.09
N LEU A 127 -7.67 -11.99 8.11
CA LEU A 127 -8.94 -12.22 8.83
C LEU A 127 -8.72 -12.59 10.30
N GLU A 128 -7.48 -12.51 10.78
CA GLU A 128 -7.13 -12.80 12.17
C GLU A 128 -7.69 -11.72 13.09
N CYS A 129 -8.39 -12.15 14.15
CA CYS A 129 -8.90 -11.22 15.15
C CYS A 129 -7.73 -10.63 15.95
N ASP A 130 -7.73 -9.32 16.23
CA ASP A 130 -6.76 -8.74 17.15
C ASP A 130 -7.21 -9.04 18.59
N PRO A 131 -6.48 -9.88 19.36
CA PRO A 131 -6.92 -10.30 20.70
C PRO A 131 -6.90 -9.15 21.71
N ARG A 132 -6.32 -8.00 21.37
CA ARG A 132 -6.31 -6.81 22.22
C ARG A 132 -7.64 -6.05 22.17
N VAL A 133 -8.47 -6.31 21.14
CA VAL A 133 -9.74 -5.62 20.93
C VAL A 133 -10.78 -6.15 21.92
N ALA A 134 -11.25 -5.29 22.80
CA ALA A 134 -12.28 -5.62 23.78
C ALA A 134 -13.68 -5.28 23.29
N TYR A 135 -13.83 -4.14 22.60
CA TYR A 135 -15.09 -3.72 22.01
C TYR A 135 -14.84 -2.73 20.87
N MET A 136 -15.85 -2.55 20.02
CA MET A 136 -15.85 -1.52 18.97
C MET A 136 -17.09 -0.62 19.03
N THR A 137 -16.98 0.56 18.44
CA THR A 137 -18.12 1.47 18.19
C THR A 137 -18.11 1.92 16.74
N CYS A 138 -19.24 1.76 16.03
CA CYS A 138 -19.35 2.12 14.63
C CYS A 138 -20.38 3.24 14.40
N PRO A 139 -20.17 4.15 13.44
CA PRO A 139 -21.12 5.22 13.12
C PRO A 139 -22.52 4.71 12.79
N SER A 140 -22.61 3.56 12.11
CA SER A 140 -23.86 2.90 11.72
C SER A 140 -24.72 2.44 12.92
N THR A 141 -24.10 2.18 14.07
CA THR A 141 -24.75 1.72 15.30
C THR A 141 -24.75 2.78 16.41
N GLY A 142 -24.23 3.98 16.13
CA GLY A 142 -24.08 5.07 17.12
C GLY A 142 -23.03 4.75 18.21
N LEU A 143 -23.40 4.95 19.48
CA LEU A 143 -22.52 4.77 20.66
C LEU A 143 -22.55 3.36 21.27
N ALA A 144 -23.24 2.41 20.64
CA ALA A 144 -23.32 1.05 21.15
C ALA A 144 -21.92 0.41 21.18
N LYS A 145 -21.54 -0.12 22.36
CA LYS A 145 -20.32 -0.91 22.52
C LYS A 145 -20.59 -2.34 22.09
N ILE A 146 -20.06 -2.72 20.94
CA ILE A 146 -20.18 -4.08 20.40
C ILE A 146 -19.01 -4.88 20.96
N LYS A 147 -19.30 -5.90 21.77
CA LYS A 147 -18.32 -6.81 22.39
C LYS A 147 -18.21 -8.11 21.58
N ASP A 148 -17.17 -8.90 21.86
CA ASP A 148 -16.94 -10.22 21.24
C ASP A 148 -16.87 -10.17 19.70
N VAL A 149 -16.21 -9.13 19.18
CA VAL A 149 -16.08 -8.91 17.74
C VAL A 149 -14.74 -9.44 17.25
N CYS A 150 -14.75 -10.38 16.30
CA CYS A 150 -13.54 -10.76 15.58
C CYS A 150 -13.24 -9.70 14.51
N VAL A 151 -12.46 -8.70 14.88
CA VAL A 151 -11.96 -7.66 13.98
C VAL A 151 -10.51 -7.35 14.28
N ASN A 152 -9.80 -6.86 13.28
CA ASN A 152 -8.55 -6.15 13.47
C ASN A 152 -8.66 -4.75 12.87
N CYS A 153 -7.62 -3.95 13.03
CA CYS A 153 -7.61 -2.58 12.52
C CYS A 153 -7.74 -2.49 11.00
N CYS A 154 -7.33 -3.52 10.27
CA CYS A 154 -7.43 -3.57 8.82
C CYS A 154 -8.87 -3.91 8.38
N THR A 155 -9.54 -4.85 9.05
CA THR A 155 -10.92 -5.31 8.77
C THR A 155 -12.02 -4.47 9.38
N ALA A 156 -11.66 -3.51 10.23
CA ALA A 156 -12.60 -2.59 10.82
C ALA A 156 -13.31 -1.77 9.73
N GLY A 157 -14.65 -1.77 9.74
CA GLY A 157 -15.44 -0.97 8.83
C GLY A 157 -15.14 0.53 8.96
N GLU A 158 -15.41 1.28 7.89
CA GLU A 158 -15.10 2.71 7.84
C GLU A 158 -15.71 3.48 9.03
N GLY A 159 -14.85 4.20 9.74
CA GLY A 159 -15.23 4.99 10.92
C GLY A 159 -15.45 4.18 12.20
N CYS A 160 -15.37 2.84 12.17
CA CYS A 160 -15.47 2.01 13.37
C CYS A 160 -14.21 2.16 14.24
N LYS A 161 -14.39 2.52 15.50
CA LYS A 161 -13.30 2.66 16.47
C LYS A 161 -13.16 1.38 17.29
N LEU A 162 -11.95 0.82 17.33
CA LEU A 162 -11.63 -0.38 18.11
C LEU A 162 -10.93 0.03 19.40
N TYR A 163 -11.38 -0.52 20.53
CA TYR A 163 -10.89 -0.19 21.85
C TYR A 163 -10.31 -1.40 22.57
N GLY A 164 -9.24 -1.18 23.32
CA GLY A 164 -8.64 -2.19 24.19
C GLY A 164 -9.40 -2.38 25.50
N HIS A 165 -9.00 -3.39 26.28
CA HIS A 165 -9.61 -3.68 27.60
C HIS A 165 -9.48 -2.54 28.61
N ASN A 166 -8.45 -1.71 28.48
CA ASN A 166 -8.24 -0.50 29.27
C ASN A 166 -9.02 0.72 28.76
N GLY A 167 -9.81 0.57 27.69
CA GLY A 167 -10.55 1.66 27.05
C GLY A 167 -9.72 2.54 26.10
N SER A 168 -8.45 2.22 25.84
CA SER A 168 -7.63 2.97 24.88
C SER A 168 -8.07 2.72 23.45
N LEU A 169 -8.08 3.77 22.62
CA LEU A 169 -8.31 3.64 21.18
C LEU A 169 -7.11 2.91 20.55
N LEU A 170 -7.37 1.76 19.92
CA LEU A 170 -6.36 1.00 19.18
C LEU A 170 -6.23 1.55 17.75
N CYS A 171 -7.37 1.77 17.08
CA CYS A 171 -7.43 2.26 15.72
C CYS A 171 -8.86 2.69 15.33
N THR A 172 -8.96 3.39 14.21
CA THR A 172 -10.22 3.69 13.53
C THR A 172 -10.18 3.02 12.16
N GLY A 173 -11.21 2.24 11.84
CA GLY A 173 -11.35 1.54 10.57
C GLY A 173 -11.43 2.53 9.41
N GLU A 174 -10.75 2.17 8.33
CA GLU A 174 -10.73 2.92 7.08
C GLU A 174 -11.51 2.16 6.01
N SER A 175 -11.97 2.84 4.97
CA SER A 175 -12.71 2.20 3.88
C SER A 175 -11.91 1.03 3.27
N GLN A 176 -12.51 -0.15 3.29
CA GLN A 176 -11.97 -1.34 2.64
C GLN A 176 -12.56 -1.48 1.22
N SER A 177 -11.69 -1.63 0.23
CA SER A 177 -12.03 -2.18 -1.08
C SER A 177 -12.00 -3.70 -0.99
N ILE A 178 -13.09 -4.30 -0.52
CA ILE A 178 -13.24 -5.77 -0.50
C ILE A 178 -13.55 -6.21 -1.95
N SER A 179 -12.56 -6.76 -2.64
CA SER A 179 -12.80 -7.55 -3.86
C SER A 179 -13.49 -8.85 -3.46
N THR A 180 -14.72 -9.05 -3.90
CA THR A 180 -15.38 -10.36 -3.84
C THR A 180 -14.90 -11.20 -5.01
N ALA A 181 -14.50 -12.43 -4.69
CA ALA A 181 -14.07 -13.47 -5.63
C ALA A 181 -15.23 -13.96 -6.52
#